data_AF-L1ICG3-F1
#
_entry.id   AF-L1ICG3-F1
#
_cell.length_a   1.000
_cell.length_b   1.000
_cell.length_c   1.000
_cell.angle_alpha   90.00
_cell.angle_beta   90.00
_cell.angle_gamma   90.00
#
_symmetry.space_group_name_H-M   'P 1'
#
loop_
_entity.id
_entity.type
_entity.pdbx_description
1 polymer ?
#
loop_
_entity_poly.entity_id
_entity_poly.type
_entity_poly.pdbx_seq_one_letter_code
_entity_poly.pdbx_strand_id
1 'polypeptide(L)'
;MKQETEETAPAPAEAGSAPENLDQAAIAEKAAVEAQEKIDAQALPIRTYLDQTVVPILLQGLSELVRARPDDPVEYLAAYLMKHNPKNKK
;
A
#
# COMPACT_ATOMS: atom_id res chain seq x y z
N MET A 1 -7.20 -52.02 24.70
CA MET A 1 -7.82 -51.24 23.61
C MET A 1 -9.03 -52.02 23.15
N LYS A 2 -10.24 -51.57 23.50
CA LYS A 2 -11.51 -52.25 23.22
C LYS A 2 -12.30 -51.45 22.17
N GLN A 3 -12.63 -52.14 21.07
CA GLN A 3 -13.90 -52.21 20.32
C GLN A 3 -14.56 -50.95 19.72
N GLU A 4 -14.63 -50.96 18.38
CA GLU A 4 -15.79 -50.82 17.45
C GLU A 4 -17.14 -50.25 17.93
N THR A 5 -17.75 -49.40 17.08
CA THR A 5 -19.18 -49.37 16.62
C THR A 5 -19.38 -48.08 15.78
N GLU A 6 -19.65 -48.15 14.47
CA GLU A 6 -20.91 -48.42 13.75
C GLU A 6 -21.91 -47.23 13.76
N GLU A 7 -22.17 -46.74 12.54
CA GLU A 7 -23.43 -46.21 11.96
C GLU A 7 -24.39 -45.37 12.82
N THR A 8 -24.75 -44.18 12.33
CA THR A 8 -26.15 -43.71 12.15
C THR A 8 -26.15 -42.29 11.57
N ALA A 9 -26.56 -42.16 10.30
CA ALA A 9 -27.05 -40.91 9.72
C ALA A 9 -28.38 -40.54 10.39
N PRO A 10 -28.79 -39.25 10.51
CA PRO A 10 -29.38 -38.56 9.36
C PRO A 10 -29.21 -37.04 9.33
N ALA A 11 -29.11 -36.44 8.14
CA ALA A 11 -29.72 -35.12 7.91
C ALA A 11 -31.24 -35.33 7.85
N PRO A 12 -32.12 -34.41 8.34
CA PRO A 12 -32.35 -33.13 7.66
C PRO A 12 -32.91 -31.99 8.58
N ALA A 13 -33.32 -30.88 7.95
CA ALA A 13 -34.08 -29.73 8.47
C ALA A 13 -33.26 -28.60 9.14
N GLU A 14 -33.48 -27.32 8.91
CA GLU A 14 -34.17 -26.53 7.87
C GLU A 14 -33.77 -25.06 8.18
N ALA A 15 -33.81 -24.21 7.15
CA ALA A 15 -34.03 -22.77 7.22
C ALA A 15 -33.09 -21.88 8.07
N GLY A 16 -32.25 -21.11 7.37
CA GLY A 16 -31.50 -20.00 7.96
C GLY A 16 -30.72 -19.18 6.93
N SER A 17 -31.43 -18.59 5.97
CA SER A 17 -31.11 -17.36 5.24
C SER A 17 -29.64 -16.91 5.15
N ALA A 18 -29.03 -17.01 3.95
CA ALA A 18 -28.42 -15.87 3.26
C ALA A 18 -27.58 -16.31 2.04
N PRO A 19 -28.11 -16.15 0.81
CA PRO A 19 -27.26 -15.85 -0.34
C PRO A 19 -27.49 -14.39 -0.75
N GLU A 20 -27.25 -13.43 0.15
CA GLU A 20 -27.44 -11.99 -0.16
C GLU A 20 -26.15 -11.16 -0.13
N ASN A 21 -24.97 -11.78 0.05
CA ASN A 21 -23.72 -11.02 0.20
C ASN A 21 -22.76 -11.05 -1.01
N LEU A 22 -23.05 -11.80 -2.08
CA LEU A 22 -22.19 -11.80 -3.27
C LEU A 22 -22.29 -10.48 -4.03
N ASP A 23 -23.51 -9.94 -4.18
CA ASP A 23 -23.73 -8.64 -4.78
C ASP A 23 -23.18 -7.52 -3.88
N GLN A 24 -23.40 -7.59 -2.56
CA GLN A 24 -22.90 -6.59 -1.61
C GLN A 24 -21.35 -6.53 -1.56
N ALA A 25 -20.66 -7.67 -1.68
CA ALA A 25 -19.21 -7.74 -1.76
C ALA A 25 -18.68 -7.15 -3.08
N ALA A 26 -19.32 -7.45 -4.21
CA ALA A 26 -18.95 -6.87 -5.50
C ALA A 26 -19.19 -5.35 -5.57
N ILE A 27 -20.27 -4.86 -4.93
CA ILE A 27 -20.55 -3.43 -4.82
C ILE A 27 -19.54 -2.74 -3.90
N ALA A 28 -19.15 -3.37 -2.78
CA ALA A 28 -18.14 -2.85 -1.86
C ALA A 28 -16.74 -2.83 -2.50
N GLU A 29 -16.38 -3.86 -3.26
CA GLU A 29 -15.11 -3.92 -4.00
C GLU A 29 -15.05 -2.84 -5.08
N LYS A 30 -16.13 -2.67 -5.86
CA LYS A 30 -16.21 -1.60 -6.86
C LYS A 30 -16.15 -0.21 -6.22
N ALA A 31 -16.81 0.00 -5.08
CA ALA A 31 -16.75 1.26 -4.34
C ALA A 31 -15.35 1.53 -3.76
N ALA A 32 -14.64 0.49 -3.30
CA ALA A 32 -13.26 0.60 -2.83
C ALA A 32 -12.30 0.94 -3.98
N VAL A 33 -12.46 0.32 -5.14
CA VAL A 33 -11.69 0.63 -6.35
C VAL A 33 -11.97 2.05 -6.83
N GLU A 34 -13.24 2.48 -6.91
CA GLU A 34 -13.58 3.85 -7.30
C GLU A 34 -13.10 4.90 -6.28
N ALA A 35 -13.06 4.57 -4.98
CA ALA A 35 -12.49 5.44 -3.95
C ALA A 35 -10.96 5.55 -4.10
N GLN A 36 -10.29 4.42 -4.36
CA GLN A 36 -8.86 4.36 -4.62
C GLN A 36 -8.49 5.14 -5.90
N GLU A 37 -9.24 4.96 -6.99
CA GLU A 37 -9.04 5.69 -8.24
C GLU A 37 -9.24 7.21 -8.09
N LYS A 38 -10.20 7.65 -7.26
CA LYS A 38 -10.36 9.08 -6.95
C LYS A 38 -9.19 9.64 -6.15
N ILE A 39 -8.66 8.87 -5.20
CA ILE A 39 -7.44 9.23 -4.47
C ILE A 39 -6.27 9.31 -5.44
N ASP A 40 -6.12 8.33 -6.34
CA ASP A 40 -5.06 8.30 -7.34
C ASP A 40 -5.18 9.44 -8.36
N ALA A 41 -6.40 9.81 -8.78
CA ALA A 41 -6.65 10.93 -9.67
C ALA A 41 -6.35 12.29 -9.01
N GLN A 42 -6.63 12.44 -7.72
CA GLN A 42 -6.26 13.64 -6.92
C GLN A 42 -4.77 13.64 -6.54
N ALA A 43 -4.17 12.47 -6.40
CA ALA A 43 -2.76 12.29 -6.13
C ALA A 43 -1.91 12.46 -7.39
N LEU A 44 -2.42 12.21 -8.60
CA LEU A 44 -1.69 12.35 -9.86
C LEU A 44 -1.02 13.73 -10.02
N PRO A 45 -1.72 14.87 -9.78
CA PRO A 45 -1.10 16.20 -9.79
C PRO A 45 0.00 16.37 -8.75
N ILE A 46 -0.20 15.85 -7.54
CA ILE A 46 0.78 15.94 -6.43
C ILE A 46 2.00 15.07 -6.73
N ARG A 47 1.76 13.84 -7.18
CA ARG A 47 2.77 12.86 -7.56
C ARG A 47 3.61 13.38 -8.71
N THR A 48 2.99 13.96 -9.73
CA THR A 48 3.70 14.62 -10.85
C THR A 48 4.59 15.75 -10.35
N TYR A 49 4.09 16.60 -9.44
CA TYR A 49 4.90 17.67 -8.86
C TYR A 49 6.11 17.11 -8.11
N LEU A 50 5.92 16.08 -7.27
CA LEU A 50 7.02 15.45 -6.53
C LEU A 50 8.03 14.78 -7.47
N ASP A 51 7.55 14.05 -8.48
CA ASP A 51 8.37 13.36 -9.49
C ASP A 51 9.23 14.33 -10.30
N GLN A 52 8.72 15.53 -10.59
CA GLN A 52 9.45 16.54 -11.37
C GLN A 52 10.36 17.42 -10.53
N THR A 53 10.10 17.57 -9.23
CA THR A 53 10.82 18.54 -8.38
C THR A 53 11.87 17.90 -7.49
N VAL A 54 11.48 16.90 -6.68
CA VAL A 54 12.28 16.44 -5.54
C VAL A 54 12.58 14.95 -5.55
N VAL A 55 11.75 14.11 -6.16
CA VAL A 55 11.94 12.64 -6.12
C VAL A 55 13.28 12.20 -6.71
N PRO A 56 13.74 12.71 -7.88
CA PRO A 56 14.99 12.23 -8.46
C PRO A 56 16.20 12.47 -7.55
N ILE A 57 16.30 13.66 -6.96
CA ILE A 57 17.41 14.02 -6.07
C ILE A 57 17.30 13.32 -4.71
N LEU A 58 16.08 13.09 -4.20
CA LEU A 58 15.86 12.34 -2.97
C LEU A 58 16.29 10.87 -3.12
N LEU A 59 15.94 10.22 -4.23
CA LEU A 59 16.36 8.82 -4.49
C LEU A 59 17.88 8.68 -4.54
N GLN A 60 18.57 9.63 -5.18
CA GLN A 60 20.03 9.66 -5.21
C GLN A 60 20.62 9.90 -3.81
N GLY A 61 20.09 10.88 -3.06
CA GLY A 61 20.56 11.19 -1.71
C GLY A 61 20.35 10.05 -0.72
N LEU A 62 19.21 9.38 -0.79
CA LEU A 62 18.92 8.20 0.03
C LEU A 62 19.85 7.02 -0.31
N SER A 63 20.19 6.83 -1.58
CA SER A 63 21.14 5.81 -2.00
C SER A 63 22.53 6.04 -1.38
N GLU A 64 23.01 7.28 -1.37
CA GLU A 64 24.28 7.66 -0.73
C GLU A 64 24.21 7.56 0.79
N LEU A 65 23.09 7.95 1.39
CA LEU A 65 22.87 7.86 2.84
C LEU A 65 22.93 6.42 3.35
N VAL A 66 22.31 5.47 2.65
CA VAL A 66 22.34 4.04 3.02
C VAL A 66 23.75 3.45 2.96
N ARG A 67 24.60 4.00 2.09
CA ARG A 67 26.01 3.60 1.97
C ARG A 67 26.89 4.23 3.05
N ALA A 68 26.69 5.52 3.34
CA ALA A 68 27.50 6.26 4.30
C ALA A 68 27.15 5.94 5.75
N ARG A 69 25.87 5.66 6.05
CA ARG A 69 25.32 5.43 7.40
C ARG A 69 25.91 6.38 8.47
N PRO A 70 25.77 7.70 8.28
CA PRO A 70 26.25 8.68 9.25
C PRO A 70 25.48 8.60 10.56
N ASP A 71 26.07 9.09 11.64
CA ASP A 71 25.41 9.21 12.96
C ASP A 71 24.13 10.06 12.90
N ASP A 72 24.12 11.11 12.07
CA ASP A 72 22.93 11.92 11.79
C ASP A 72 22.51 11.81 10.31
N PRO A 73 21.55 10.92 9.98
CA PRO A 73 21.08 10.73 8.62
C PRO A 73 20.28 11.94 8.08
N VAL A 74 19.61 12.70 8.94
CA VAL A 74 18.78 13.82 8.50
C VAL A 74 19.65 14.98 8.06
N GLU A 75 20.63 15.34 8.89
CA GLU A 75 21.59 16.40 8.56
C GLU A 75 22.39 16.06 7.29
N TYR A 76 22.83 14.80 7.17
CA TYR A 76 23.54 14.35 5.97
C TYR A 76 22.69 14.48 4.70
N LEU A 77 21.42 14.06 4.75
CA LEU A 77 20.52 14.17 3.60
C LEU A 77 20.25 15.63 3.25
N ALA A 78 20.03 16.50 4.24
CA ALA A 78 19.82 17.93 4.02
C ALA A 78 21.05 18.56 3.33
N ALA A 79 22.26 18.28 3.83
CA ALA A 79 23.50 18.75 3.24
C ALA A 79 23.68 18.22 1.81
N TYR A 80 23.33 16.95 1.55
CA TYR A 80 23.35 16.36 0.22
C TYR A 80 22.44 17.12 -0.74
N LEU A 81 21.19 17.34 -0.35
CA LEU A 81 20.21 18.06 -1.17
C LEU A 81 20.66 19.49 -1.48
N MET A 82 21.22 20.22 -0.49
CA MET A 82 21.73 21.58 -0.68
C MET A 82 22.91 21.64 -1.65
N LYS A 83 23.86 20.68 -1.54
CA LYS A 83 25.04 20.59 -2.39
C LYS A 83 24.72 20.18 -3.83
N HIS A 84 23.73 19.32 -4.01
CA HIS A 84 23.36 18.76 -5.31
C HIS A 84 22.14 19.46 -5.95
N ASN A 85 21.66 20.55 -5.35
CA ASN A 85 20.50 21.29 -5.86
C ASN A 85 20.77 21.84 -7.28
N PRO A 86 19.98 21.43 -8.31
CA PRO A 86 20.18 21.88 -9.69
C PRO A 86 19.97 23.40 -9.85
N LYS A 87 19.22 24.05 -8.95
CA LYS A 87 18.99 25.51 -8.99
C LYS A 87 20.19 26.32 -8.51
N ASN A 88 21.13 25.70 -7.78
CA ASN A 88 22.32 26.38 -7.25
C ASN A 88 23.48 26.44 -8.25
N LYS A 89 23.37 25.80 -9.42
CA LYS A 89 24.41 25.79 -10.48
C LYS A 89 24.26 26.94 -11.50
N LYS A 90 23.84 28.13 -11.06
CA LYS A 90 23.77 29.32 -11.92
C LYS A 90 25.10 30.06 -11.96
#